data_AF-A0A936XM68-F1
#
_entry.id   AF-A0A936XM68-F1
#
_cell.length_a   1.000
_cell.length_b   1.000
_cell.length_c   1.000
_cell.angle_alpha   90.00
_cell.angle_beta   90.00
_cell.angle_gamma   90.00
#
_symmetry.space_group_name_H-M   'P 1'
#
loop_
_entity.id
_entity.type
_entity.pdbx_description
1 polymer ?
#
loop_
_entity_poly.entity_id
_entity_poly.type
_entity_poly.pdbx_seq_one_letter_code
_entity_poly.pdbx_strand_id
1 'polypeptide(L)'
;MPNARMQHNKLNKVLTGIRGLDDITNGGFPRGRATLLAGGPGSGKTVLALQALVNGAKNGEPGIFVAFEEDSARIVANAATFGWNLPELEKQSLFFLDAKPRPDVVCAGQFDLAGLLASLKAKADQMGAKRIVFDSIDVLLSLLNDSLAERRELYRLSDWLVSCGLTGIITCKNNDSGQTNLDYQDFLQYMVDCAIFLRHDLENRVARRTLRIVKYRGSGFYAGEVALSLGDHGIEVVSFPLMPAYDRDITERVSSGVERLDSMLGGGYYRGAAVLLSGAPGTAKTTLCGSFVLAACARGERALFVGFDEPAHEIVRNLRSVGIDLGPHVASGLLHIQSIRSSLTGAEEHIGTLRNLLETHQPRCFVIDPLSAIINSDANASRRRMPEQLLAMTKATGVTLVCSSLLNGNDALDESTDIQVSTVADTWIHLSYDVLAGERNRALTIIKSRGTEHSNQVRELILSGSGITLTDVYQADGEVLMGTARWQKEISEKDAEEHLLAGVEHKRKELELAQAEVNARIEVLQRGMAVKRAELEMLLAAEVSRLKKTSRTHQALWGKRSGDSQKPASDC
;
A
#
# COMPACT_ATOMS: atom_id res chain seq x y z
N MET A 1 -16.69 -37.43 -41.66
CA MET A 1 -15.67 -37.72 -40.64
C MET A 1 -15.30 -36.41 -39.96
N PRO A 2 -15.85 -36.05 -38.77
CA PRO A 2 -15.40 -34.87 -38.06
C PRO A 2 -14.19 -35.20 -37.18
N ASN A 3 -13.19 -34.34 -37.27
CA ASN A 3 -11.93 -34.31 -36.54
C ASN A 3 -12.06 -34.71 -35.06
N ALA A 4 -11.46 -35.85 -34.72
CA ALA A 4 -11.06 -36.15 -33.36
C ALA A 4 -10.03 -35.09 -32.93
N ARG A 5 -10.49 -34.07 -32.22
CA ARG A 5 -9.62 -33.13 -31.50
C ARG A 5 -8.65 -33.96 -30.67
N MET A 6 -7.35 -33.82 -30.93
CA MET A 6 -6.31 -34.28 -30.01
C MET A 6 -6.59 -33.64 -28.66
N GLN A 7 -7.16 -34.39 -27.72
CA GLN A 7 -7.15 -33.98 -26.32
C GLN A 7 -5.69 -33.96 -25.91
N HIS A 8 -5.12 -32.76 -25.75
CA HIS A 8 -3.80 -32.60 -25.14
C HIS A 8 -3.88 -33.25 -23.75
N ASN A 9 -3.31 -34.45 -23.63
CA ASN A 9 -3.28 -35.20 -22.38
C ASN A 9 -2.36 -34.43 -21.42
N LYS A 10 -2.93 -33.50 -20.65
CA LYS A 10 -2.19 -32.69 -19.67
C LYS A 10 -1.52 -33.66 -18.71
N LEU A 11 -0.23 -33.47 -18.49
CA LEU A 11 0.54 -34.31 -17.56
C LEU A 11 -0.12 -34.27 -16.17
N ASN A 12 -0.45 -35.44 -15.63
CA ASN A 12 -1.09 -35.55 -14.32
C ASN A 12 -0.09 -35.17 -13.23
N LYS A 13 -0.50 -34.26 -12.36
CA LYS A 13 0.32 -33.78 -11.23
C LYS A 13 -0.33 -34.09 -9.90
N VAL A 14 0.45 -33.97 -8.85
CA VAL A 14 0.01 -34.13 -7.48
C VAL A 14 0.43 -32.92 -6.66
N LEU A 15 -0.54 -32.34 -5.95
CA LEU A 15 -0.30 -31.17 -5.11
C LEU A 15 0.70 -31.52 -4.00
N THR A 16 1.69 -30.66 -3.84
CA THR A 16 2.67 -30.74 -2.75
C THR A 16 2.05 -30.25 -1.44
N GLY A 17 1.04 -29.38 -1.52
CA GLY A 17 0.48 -28.68 -0.35
C GLY A 17 1.45 -27.66 0.25
N ILE A 18 2.60 -27.44 -0.39
CA ILE A 18 3.58 -26.43 0.00
C ILE A 18 3.16 -25.12 -0.64
N ARG A 19 2.93 -24.12 0.19
CA ARG A 19 2.43 -22.82 -0.24
C ARG A 19 3.36 -22.19 -1.27
N GLY A 20 2.78 -21.72 -2.38
CA GLY A 20 3.50 -21.11 -3.50
C GLY A 20 4.24 -22.10 -4.41
N LEU A 21 4.59 -23.31 -3.94
CA LEU A 21 5.27 -24.32 -4.75
C LEU A 21 4.35 -24.88 -5.83
N ASP A 22 3.10 -25.15 -5.47
CA ASP A 22 2.09 -25.65 -6.40
C ASP A 22 1.78 -24.63 -7.51
N ASP A 23 1.90 -23.33 -7.22
CA ASP A 23 1.73 -22.26 -8.20
C ASP A 23 2.89 -22.21 -9.20
N ILE A 24 4.14 -22.18 -8.72
CA ILE A 24 5.32 -22.10 -9.60
C ILE A 24 5.55 -23.37 -10.43
N THR A 25 5.01 -24.50 -9.96
CA THR A 25 5.00 -25.78 -10.68
C THR A 25 3.74 -25.99 -11.52
N ASN A 26 2.76 -25.09 -11.50
CA ASN A 26 1.45 -25.21 -12.15
C ASN A 26 0.73 -26.54 -11.81
N GLY A 27 0.66 -26.91 -10.53
CA GLY A 27 -0.10 -28.05 -10.03
C GLY A 27 0.70 -29.12 -9.26
N GLY A 28 1.91 -28.80 -8.80
CA GLY A 28 2.72 -29.67 -7.95
C GLY A 28 3.65 -30.63 -8.69
N PHE A 29 3.97 -31.77 -8.09
CA PHE A 29 4.93 -32.75 -8.62
C PHE A 29 4.31 -33.66 -9.69
N PRO A 30 5.11 -34.21 -10.63
CA PRO A 30 4.61 -35.11 -11.65
C PRO A 30 4.19 -36.45 -11.03
N ARG A 31 2.91 -36.81 -11.16
CA ARG A 31 2.34 -38.02 -10.53
C ARG A 31 2.99 -39.29 -11.12
N GLY A 32 3.41 -40.21 -10.25
CA GLY A 32 4.01 -41.49 -10.65
C GLY A 32 5.41 -41.36 -11.27
N ARG A 33 6.09 -40.23 -11.03
CA ARG A 33 7.40 -39.88 -11.60
C ARG A 33 8.32 -39.34 -10.51
N ALA A 34 9.60 -39.18 -10.85
CA ALA A 34 10.62 -38.72 -9.92
C ALA A 34 10.83 -37.20 -9.96
N THR A 35 10.96 -36.60 -8.78
CA THR A 35 11.37 -35.22 -8.56
C THR A 35 12.68 -35.18 -7.78
N LEU A 36 13.70 -34.51 -8.31
CA LEU A 36 14.98 -34.27 -7.63
C LEU A 36 14.94 -32.94 -6.87
N LEU A 37 15.34 -32.98 -5.60
CA LEU A 37 15.62 -31.83 -4.76
C LEU A 37 17.11 -31.79 -4.44
N ALA A 38 17.85 -30.90 -5.08
CA ALA A 38 19.30 -30.81 -4.92
C ALA A 38 19.73 -29.45 -4.36
N GLY A 39 20.79 -29.43 -3.56
CA GLY A 39 21.25 -28.19 -2.91
C GLY A 39 22.24 -28.40 -1.78
N GLY A 40 22.89 -27.30 -1.37
CA GLY A 40 23.89 -27.31 -0.29
C GLY A 40 23.32 -27.63 1.09
N PRO A 41 24.17 -27.78 2.12
CA PRO A 41 23.72 -27.99 3.50
C PRO A 41 22.86 -26.81 4.00
N GLY A 42 21.82 -27.10 4.77
CA GLY A 42 20.94 -26.06 5.35
C GLY A 42 19.97 -25.38 4.37
N SER A 43 19.89 -25.84 3.12
CA SER A 43 18.98 -25.28 2.11
C SER A 43 17.51 -25.73 2.24
N GLY A 44 17.21 -26.71 3.10
CA GLY A 44 15.84 -27.14 3.38
C GLY A 44 15.34 -28.37 2.61
N LYS A 45 16.23 -29.15 1.95
CA LYS A 45 15.86 -30.35 1.16
C LYS A 45 14.98 -31.34 1.92
N THR A 46 15.46 -31.82 3.06
CA THR A 46 14.76 -32.80 3.91
C THR A 46 13.41 -32.25 4.39
N VAL A 47 13.37 -30.98 4.79
CA VAL A 47 12.13 -30.32 5.23
C VAL A 47 11.12 -30.23 4.09
N LEU A 48 11.54 -29.83 2.88
CA LEU A 48 10.66 -29.73 1.70
C LEU A 48 10.10 -31.10 1.32
N ALA A 49 10.97 -32.12 1.27
CA ALA A 49 10.58 -33.48 0.93
C ALA A 49 9.59 -34.06 1.95
N LEU A 50 9.90 -33.90 3.25
CA LEU A 50 9.06 -34.38 4.34
C LEU A 50 7.72 -33.64 4.39
N GLN A 51 7.70 -32.31 4.22
CA GLN A 51 6.47 -31.53 4.20
C GLN A 51 5.55 -31.95 3.05
N ALA A 52 6.09 -32.17 1.85
CA ALA A 52 5.31 -32.68 0.72
C ALA A 52 4.75 -34.09 1.00
N LEU A 53 5.49 -34.94 1.72
CA LEU A 53 5.02 -36.26 2.12
C LEU A 53 3.89 -36.17 3.16
N VAL A 54 4.08 -35.35 4.20
CA VAL A 54 3.11 -35.08 5.27
C VAL A 54 1.80 -34.52 4.71
N ASN A 55 1.89 -33.53 3.82
CA ASN A 55 0.72 -32.95 3.16
C ASN A 55 -0.01 -33.98 2.29
N GLY A 56 0.71 -34.91 1.68
CA GLY A 56 0.11 -36.04 0.96
C GLY A 56 -0.67 -36.95 1.90
N ALA A 57 -0.04 -37.37 3.00
CA ALA A 57 -0.64 -38.22 4.01
C ALA A 57 -1.92 -37.60 4.62
N LYS A 58 -1.87 -36.30 4.96
CA LYS A 58 -3.05 -35.54 5.42
C LYS A 58 -4.19 -35.48 4.39
N ASN A 59 -3.86 -35.59 3.10
CA ASN A 59 -4.83 -35.64 2.00
C ASN A 59 -5.17 -37.08 1.56
N GLY A 60 -4.87 -38.09 2.39
CA GLY A 60 -5.22 -39.49 2.12
C GLY A 60 -4.33 -40.20 1.11
N GLU A 61 -3.12 -39.69 0.84
CA GLU A 61 -2.10 -40.35 0.02
C GLU A 61 -0.97 -40.87 0.92
N PRO A 62 -0.99 -42.16 1.33
CA PRO A 62 0.03 -42.72 2.22
C PRO A 62 1.44 -42.64 1.63
N GLY A 63 2.42 -42.49 2.52
CA GLY A 63 3.79 -42.13 2.15
C GLY A 63 4.86 -42.95 2.84
N ILE A 64 5.97 -43.19 2.16
CA ILE A 64 7.17 -43.79 2.75
C ILE A 64 8.30 -42.77 2.77
N PHE A 65 9.01 -42.67 3.89
CA PHE A 65 10.21 -41.86 4.02
C PHE A 65 11.42 -42.77 4.27
N VAL A 66 12.42 -42.73 3.38
CA VAL A 66 13.65 -43.52 3.49
C VAL A 66 14.79 -42.57 3.82
N ALA A 67 15.39 -42.74 4.99
CA ALA A 67 16.46 -41.89 5.49
C ALA A 67 17.82 -42.60 5.35
N PHE A 68 18.75 -42.01 4.59
CA PHE A 68 20.10 -42.57 4.41
C PHE A 68 21.18 -41.87 5.26
N GLU A 69 20.88 -40.70 5.82
CA GLU A 69 21.85 -39.88 6.54
C GLU A 69 21.52 -39.69 8.03
N GLU A 70 20.30 -39.24 8.31
CA GLU A 70 19.80 -38.97 9.65
C GLU A 70 18.79 -40.04 10.08
N ASP A 71 18.80 -40.42 11.36
CA ASP A 71 17.89 -41.44 11.87
C ASP A 71 16.46 -40.87 11.97
N SER A 72 15.46 -41.70 11.65
CA SER A 72 14.03 -41.36 11.64
C SER A 72 13.57 -40.70 12.94
N ALA A 73 14.06 -41.17 14.09
CA ALA A 73 13.75 -40.57 15.40
C ALA A 73 14.19 -39.10 15.51
N ARG A 74 15.34 -38.73 14.92
CA ARG A 74 15.83 -37.34 14.92
C ARG A 74 15.04 -36.51 13.92
N ILE A 75 14.70 -37.07 12.75
CA ILE A 75 13.82 -36.41 11.78
C ILE A 75 12.46 -36.08 12.40
N VAL A 76 11.87 -37.04 13.13
CA VAL A 76 10.59 -36.85 13.85
C VAL A 76 10.72 -35.77 14.93
N ALA A 77 11.80 -35.78 15.71
CA ALA A 77 12.06 -34.77 16.74
C ALA A 77 12.24 -33.36 16.13
N ASN A 78 12.99 -33.23 15.05
CA ASN A 78 13.21 -31.96 14.36
C ASN A 78 11.88 -31.43 13.78
N ALA A 79 11.08 -32.31 13.17
CA ALA A 79 9.80 -31.94 12.57
C ALA A 79 8.68 -31.66 13.58
N ALA A 80 8.85 -32.01 14.86
CA ALA A 80 7.91 -31.66 15.91
C ALA A 80 7.77 -30.13 16.07
N THR A 81 8.80 -29.37 15.71
CA THR A 81 8.78 -27.90 15.70
C THR A 81 7.79 -27.31 14.70
N PHE A 82 7.40 -28.05 13.66
CA PHE A 82 6.48 -27.57 12.62
C PHE A 82 5.00 -27.88 12.88
N GLY A 83 4.67 -28.52 14.01
CA GLY A 83 3.29 -28.86 14.36
C GLY A 83 2.63 -29.91 13.46
N TRP A 84 3.40 -30.75 12.76
CA TRP A 84 2.87 -31.72 11.81
C TRP A 84 2.26 -32.99 12.42
N ASN A 85 2.56 -33.26 13.69
CA ASN A 85 2.15 -34.46 14.43
C ASN A 85 2.50 -35.78 13.69
N LEU A 86 3.78 -35.94 13.36
CA LEU A 86 4.29 -37.16 12.73
C LEU A 86 3.99 -38.46 13.47
N PRO A 87 4.02 -38.53 14.82
CA PRO A 87 3.73 -39.77 15.54
C PRO A 87 2.32 -40.31 15.29
N GLU A 88 1.34 -39.44 15.02
CA GLU A 88 0.00 -39.85 14.63
C GLU A 88 -0.05 -40.33 13.18
N LEU A 89 0.59 -39.58 12.28
CA LEU A 89 0.65 -39.94 10.86
C LEU A 89 1.39 -41.26 10.62
N GLU A 90 2.43 -41.57 11.38
CA GLU A 90 3.17 -42.84 11.28
C GLU A 90 2.30 -44.06 11.63
N LYS A 91 1.31 -43.90 12.52
CA LYS A 91 0.38 -45.00 12.85
C LYS A 91 -0.69 -45.20 11.77
N GLN A 92 -0.95 -44.18 10.95
CA GLN A 92 -2.08 -44.15 10.04
C GLN A 92 -1.67 -44.34 8.58
N SER A 93 -0.69 -43.55 8.11
CA SER A 93 -0.44 -43.32 6.68
C SER A 93 1.02 -43.06 6.30
N LEU A 94 1.93 -42.91 7.26
CA LEU A 94 3.37 -42.75 7.01
C LEU A 94 4.17 -43.95 7.49
N PHE A 95 5.26 -44.25 6.82
CA PHE A 95 6.24 -45.24 7.26
C PHE A 95 7.66 -44.71 7.09
N PHE A 96 8.45 -44.76 8.16
CA PHE A 96 9.86 -44.37 8.13
C PHE A 96 10.75 -45.61 8.05
N LEU A 97 11.73 -45.57 7.15
CA LEU A 97 12.75 -46.60 7.00
C LEU A 97 14.13 -45.99 7.19
N ASP A 98 14.82 -46.43 8.24
CA ASP A 98 16.23 -46.11 8.46
C ASP A 98 17.10 -47.02 7.60
N ALA A 99 17.63 -46.45 6.52
CA ALA A 99 18.51 -47.12 5.56
C ALA A 99 19.95 -46.60 5.62
N LYS A 100 20.29 -45.92 6.72
CA LYS A 100 21.63 -45.39 6.98
C LYS A 100 22.67 -46.52 7.05
N PRO A 101 23.74 -46.47 6.24
CA PRO A 101 24.86 -47.41 6.35
C PRO A 101 25.52 -47.27 7.72
N ARG A 102 25.81 -48.39 8.40
CA ARG A 102 26.58 -48.33 9.65
C ARG A 102 28.06 -48.01 9.34
N PRO A 103 28.77 -47.29 10.21
CA PRO A 103 30.17 -46.91 9.96
C PRO A 103 31.12 -48.10 9.78
N ASP A 104 30.76 -49.26 10.33
CA ASP A 104 31.50 -50.51 10.30
C ASP A 104 31.12 -51.42 9.11
N VAL A 105 30.27 -50.95 8.19
CA VAL A 105 29.87 -51.74 7.02
C VAL A 105 31.06 -51.93 6.09
N VAL A 106 31.49 -53.19 5.95
CA VAL A 106 32.40 -53.63 4.90
C VAL A 106 31.55 -54.10 3.72
N CYS A 107 31.64 -53.40 2.59
CA CYS A 107 30.99 -53.86 1.35
C CYS A 107 31.69 -55.13 0.84
N ALA A 108 31.04 -56.27 1.02
CA ALA A 108 31.48 -57.55 0.47
C ALA A 108 30.69 -57.86 -0.81
N GLY A 109 31.36 -57.80 -1.96
CA GLY A 109 30.76 -58.09 -3.28
C GLY A 109 30.21 -56.85 -4.00
N GLN A 110 29.36 -57.07 -5.01
CA GLN A 110 28.69 -56.00 -5.75
C GLN A 110 27.48 -55.52 -4.95
N PHE A 111 27.47 -54.24 -4.57
CA PHE A 111 26.32 -53.60 -3.93
C PHE A 111 25.29 -53.17 -4.99
N ASP A 112 24.00 -53.40 -4.71
CA ASP A 112 22.91 -52.93 -5.55
C ASP A 112 21.67 -52.54 -4.73
N LEU A 113 20.75 -51.78 -5.33
CA LEU A 113 19.52 -51.36 -4.67
C LEU A 113 18.39 -52.41 -4.70
N ALA A 114 18.58 -53.57 -5.34
CA ALA A 114 17.48 -54.48 -5.67
C ALA A 114 16.77 -55.00 -4.42
N GLY A 115 17.52 -55.40 -3.39
CA GLY A 115 16.97 -55.88 -2.12
C GLY A 115 16.18 -54.82 -1.34
N LEU A 116 16.70 -53.58 -1.34
CA LEU A 116 16.01 -52.44 -0.71
C LEU A 116 14.72 -52.11 -1.44
N LEU A 117 14.76 -52.01 -2.77
CA LEU A 117 13.60 -51.71 -3.61
C LEU A 117 12.53 -52.81 -3.54
N ALA A 118 12.93 -54.08 -3.41
CA ALA A 118 12.00 -55.19 -3.21
C ALA A 118 11.27 -55.08 -1.85
N SER A 119 12.00 -54.76 -0.79
CA SER A 119 11.43 -54.56 0.55
C SER A 119 10.49 -53.35 0.59
N LEU A 120 10.90 -52.24 -0.02
CA LEU A 120 10.08 -51.04 -0.16
C LEU A 120 8.82 -51.28 -0.99
N LYS A 121 8.89 -52.09 -2.04
CA LYS A 121 7.73 -52.47 -2.84
C LYS A 121 6.72 -53.24 -2.01
N ALA A 122 7.16 -54.27 -1.29
CA ALA A 122 6.28 -55.04 -0.42
C ALA A 122 5.58 -54.14 0.62
N LYS A 123 6.31 -53.17 1.17
CA LYS A 123 5.75 -52.20 2.12
C LYS A 123 4.78 -51.22 1.46
N ALA A 124 5.13 -50.70 0.28
CA ALA A 124 4.29 -49.80 -0.49
C ALA A 124 2.96 -50.46 -0.87
N ASP A 125 2.99 -51.72 -1.32
CA ASP A 125 1.80 -52.50 -1.64
C ASP A 125 0.95 -52.78 -0.39
N GLN A 126 1.58 -53.10 0.75
CA GLN A 126 0.88 -53.34 2.02
C GLN A 126 0.06 -52.14 2.49
N MET A 127 0.62 -50.92 2.38
CA MET A 127 -0.03 -49.70 2.88
C MET A 127 -0.76 -48.89 1.80
N GLY A 128 -0.70 -49.33 0.55
CA GLY A 128 -1.25 -48.58 -0.59
C GLY A 128 -0.55 -47.24 -0.82
N ALA A 129 0.76 -47.17 -0.59
CA ALA A 129 1.53 -45.94 -0.71
C ALA A 129 1.40 -45.30 -2.10
N LYS A 130 1.39 -43.97 -2.12
CA LYS A 130 1.33 -43.15 -3.34
C LYS A 130 2.55 -42.25 -3.51
N ARG A 131 3.26 -41.98 -2.42
CA ARG A 131 4.43 -41.11 -2.37
C ARG A 131 5.59 -41.81 -1.68
N ILE A 132 6.81 -41.55 -2.13
CA ILE A 132 8.02 -42.02 -1.46
C ILE A 132 9.11 -40.95 -1.50
N VAL A 133 9.78 -40.75 -0.38
CA VAL A 133 10.95 -39.88 -0.24
C VAL A 133 12.19 -40.73 -0.05
N PHE A 134 13.24 -40.44 -0.81
CA PHE A 134 14.59 -40.95 -0.63
C PHE A 134 15.49 -39.77 -0.20
N ASP A 135 15.79 -39.66 1.09
CA ASP A 135 16.53 -38.53 1.64
C ASP A 135 18.03 -38.82 1.75
N SER A 136 18.83 -38.00 1.08
CA SER A 136 20.28 -38.10 0.94
C SER A 136 20.72 -39.41 0.27
N ILE A 137 20.11 -39.76 -0.86
CA ILE A 137 20.46 -40.99 -1.59
C ILE A 137 21.94 -41.01 -2.02
N ASP A 138 22.57 -39.84 -2.15
CA ASP A 138 24.00 -39.68 -2.41
C ASP A 138 24.88 -40.41 -1.38
N VAL A 139 24.43 -40.52 -0.11
CA VAL A 139 25.15 -41.27 0.93
C VAL A 139 25.25 -42.75 0.57
N LEU A 140 24.14 -43.34 0.11
CA LEU A 140 24.12 -44.75 -0.28
C LEU A 140 24.90 -44.99 -1.58
N LEU A 141 24.72 -44.11 -2.56
CA LEU A 141 25.38 -44.21 -3.85
C LEU A 141 26.90 -44.06 -3.74
N SER A 142 27.39 -43.27 -2.78
CA SER A 142 28.82 -43.11 -2.51
C SER A 142 29.54 -44.43 -2.16
N LEU A 143 28.81 -45.47 -1.74
CA LEU A 143 29.38 -46.79 -1.46
C LEU A 143 29.78 -47.56 -2.73
N LEU A 144 29.22 -47.19 -3.89
CA LEU A 144 29.46 -47.88 -5.16
C LEU A 144 30.85 -47.61 -5.75
N ASN A 145 31.53 -46.54 -5.31
CA ASN A 145 32.88 -46.13 -5.77
C ASN A 145 33.07 -46.12 -7.31
N ASP A 146 31.99 -46.06 -8.08
CA ASP A 146 31.99 -46.04 -9.55
C ASP A 146 30.77 -45.27 -10.08
N SER A 147 31.04 -44.22 -10.85
CA SER A 147 30.01 -43.41 -11.50
C SER A 147 29.08 -44.22 -12.39
N LEU A 148 29.55 -45.23 -13.14
CA LEU A 148 28.67 -46.01 -14.02
C LEU A 148 27.70 -46.88 -13.21
N ALA A 149 28.18 -47.47 -12.12
CA ALA A 149 27.36 -48.20 -11.17
C ALA A 149 26.27 -47.31 -10.54
N GLU A 150 26.63 -46.12 -10.06
CA GLU A 150 25.68 -45.14 -9.52
C GLU A 150 24.58 -44.80 -10.54
N ARG A 151 24.97 -44.54 -11.79
CA ARG A 151 24.04 -44.24 -12.89
C ARG A 151 23.05 -45.39 -13.11
N ARG A 152 23.53 -46.62 -13.13
CA ARG A 152 22.70 -47.83 -13.29
C ARG A 152 21.70 -47.99 -12.14
N GLU A 153 22.13 -47.75 -10.90
CA GLU A 153 21.27 -47.84 -9.74
C GLU A 153 20.18 -46.75 -9.74
N LEU A 154 20.51 -45.54 -10.14
CA LEU A 154 19.52 -44.48 -10.31
C LEU A 154 18.51 -44.80 -11.41
N TYR A 155 18.92 -45.45 -12.51
CA TYR A 155 18.00 -45.87 -13.58
C TYR A 155 17.03 -46.92 -13.06
N ARG A 156 17.56 -47.89 -12.32
CA ARG A 156 16.76 -48.91 -11.65
C ARG A 156 15.74 -48.29 -10.69
N LEU A 157 16.15 -47.27 -9.92
CA LEU A 157 15.23 -46.54 -9.03
C LEU A 157 14.12 -45.83 -9.82
N SER A 158 14.47 -45.13 -10.91
CA SER A 158 13.51 -44.44 -11.76
C SER A 158 12.49 -45.42 -12.37
N ASP A 159 12.95 -46.52 -12.96
CA ASP A 159 12.09 -47.56 -13.55
C ASP A 159 11.21 -48.22 -12.48
N TRP A 160 11.78 -48.45 -11.29
CA TRP A 160 11.04 -48.98 -10.15
C TRP A 160 9.90 -48.05 -9.73
N LEU A 161 10.15 -46.74 -9.59
CA LEU A 161 9.13 -45.75 -9.26
C LEU A 161 7.96 -45.75 -10.26
N VAL A 162 8.29 -45.78 -11.55
CA VAL A 162 7.29 -45.84 -12.64
C VAL A 162 6.50 -47.16 -12.56
N SER A 163 7.18 -48.29 -12.36
CA SER A 163 6.53 -49.60 -12.28
C SER A 163 5.58 -49.74 -11.09
N CYS A 164 5.91 -49.09 -9.97
CA CYS A 164 5.07 -49.05 -8.77
C CYS A 164 3.99 -47.95 -8.83
N GLY A 165 4.05 -47.03 -9.80
CA GLY A 165 3.15 -45.88 -9.88
C GLY A 165 3.31 -44.89 -8.71
N LEU A 166 4.48 -44.86 -8.07
CA LEU A 166 4.78 -44.00 -6.93
C LEU A 166 5.30 -42.64 -7.39
N THR A 167 4.87 -41.58 -6.72
CA THR A 167 5.48 -40.25 -6.89
C THR A 167 6.72 -40.18 -6.01
N GLY A 168 7.90 -40.16 -6.63
CA GLY A 168 9.18 -40.19 -5.92
C GLY A 168 9.75 -38.79 -5.71
N ILE A 169 10.22 -38.50 -4.51
CA ILE A 169 11.00 -37.30 -4.17
C ILE A 169 12.39 -37.78 -3.74
N ILE A 170 13.42 -37.31 -4.43
CA ILE A 170 14.80 -37.73 -4.19
C ILE A 170 15.58 -36.51 -3.75
N THR A 171 16.26 -36.57 -2.61
CA THR A 171 17.14 -35.48 -2.18
C THR A 171 18.61 -35.87 -2.39
N CYS A 172 19.38 -34.91 -2.90
CA CYS A 172 20.83 -35.06 -3.10
C CYS A 172 21.57 -33.81 -2.63
N LYS A 173 22.78 -33.98 -2.10
CA LYS A 173 23.65 -32.84 -1.79
C LYS A 173 24.26 -32.22 -3.05
N ASN A 174 24.40 -30.89 -3.02
CA ASN A 174 25.26 -30.17 -3.94
C ASN A 174 26.60 -29.86 -3.25
N ASN A 175 27.72 -30.33 -3.82
CA ASN A 175 29.05 -29.93 -3.39
C ASN A 175 29.43 -28.62 -4.09
N ASP A 176 29.13 -27.50 -3.44
CA ASP A 176 29.47 -26.15 -3.93
C ASP A 176 30.97 -25.82 -3.80
N SER A 177 31.76 -26.73 -3.21
CA SER A 177 33.22 -26.67 -3.27
C SER A 177 33.63 -27.00 -4.70
N GLY A 178 34.05 -26.01 -5.48
CA GLY A 178 34.38 -26.03 -6.92
C GLY A 178 35.44 -27.05 -7.41
N GLN A 179 35.56 -28.19 -6.75
CA GLN A 179 36.28 -29.38 -7.13
C GLN A 179 35.48 -30.63 -6.71
N THR A 180 34.42 -30.99 -7.46
CA THR A 180 34.05 -32.40 -7.80
C THR A 180 32.74 -32.49 -8.65
N ASN A 181 32.86 -33.14 -9.81
CA ASN A 181 31.85 -33.75 -10.71
C ASN A 181 30.57 -32.96 -11.11
N LEU A 182 30.74 -31.93 -11.95
CA LEU A 182 29.69 -31.40 -12.84
C LEU A 182 28.91 -32.55 -13.56
N ASP A 183 29.62 -33.61 -13.96
CA ASP A 183 29.05 -34.78 -14.66
C ASP A 183 28.01 -35.59 -13.87
N TYR A 184 28.06 -35.59 -12.52
CA TYR A 184 27.14 -36.37 -11.70
C TYR A 184 25.80 -35.65 -11.53
N GLN A 185 25.85 -34.34 -11.31
CA GLN A 185 24.66 -33.52 -11.15
C GLN A 185 23.93 -33.31 -12.46
N ASP A 186 24.67 -33.06 -13.54
CA ASP A 186 24.08 -32.98 -14.87
C ASP A 186 23.38 -34.30 -15.19
N PHE A 187 24.02 -35.43 -14.90
CA PHE A 187 23.40 -36.74 -15.09
C PHE A 187 22.11 -36.92 -14.28
N LEU A 188 22.10 -36.64 -12.97
CA LEU A 188 20.90 -36.77 -12.13
C LEU A 188 19.72 -35.94 -12.66
N GLN A 189 19.98 -34.73 -13.15
CA GLN A 189 18.97 -33.88 -13.77
C GLN A 189 18.37 -34.50 -15.04
N TYR A 190 19.15 -35.27 -15.82
CA TYR A 190 18.63 -35.95 -17.01
C TYR A 190 17.68 -37.10 -16.64
N MET A 191 17.86 -37.76 -15.51
CA MET A 191 17.08 -38.93 -15.12
C MET A 191 15.68 -38.60 -14.63
N VAL A 192 15.53 -37.48 -13.92
CA VAL A 192 14.25 -37.11 -13.33
C VAL A 192 13.36 -36.34 -14.30
N ASP A 193 12.07 -36.34 -14.01
CA ASP A 193 11.06 -35.55 -14.73
C ASP A 193 11.05 -34.11 -14.24
N CYS A 194 11.18 -33.90 -12.92
CA CYS A 194 11.23 -32.58 -12.31
C CYS A 194 12.55 -32.42 -11.53
N ALA A 195 13.27 -31.32 -11.74
CA ALA A 195 14.49 -31.01 -10.99
C ALA A 195 14.37 -29.61 -10.38
N ILE A 196 14.57 -29.55 -9.06
CA ILE A 196 14.47 -28.35 -8.24
C ILE A 196 15.79 -28.16 -7.51
N PHE A 197 16.41 -27.00 -7.68
CA PHE A 197 17.60 -26.62 -6.94
C PHE A 197 17.27 -25.65 -5.82
N LEU A 198 17.82 -25.95 -4.64
CA LEU A 198 17.74 -25.15 -3.44
C LEU A 198 19.12 -24.54 -3.16
N ARG A 199 19.19 -23.22 -3.05
CA ARG A 199 20.41 -22.53 -2.63
C ARG A 199 20.25 -21.94 -1.24
N HIS A 200 21.39 -21.80 -0.58
CA HIS A 200 21.50 -21.17 0.72
C HIS A 200 22.77 -20.33 0.70
N ASP A 201 22.62 -19.07 0.33
CA ASP A 201 23.73 -18.13 0.15
C ASP A 201 23.78 -17.17 1.33
N LEU A 202 24.98 -16.69 1.67
CA LEU A 202 25.17 -15.62 2.65
C LEU A 202 25.51 -14.33 1.88
N GLU A 203 24.52 -13.47 1.70
CA GLU A 203 24.68 -12.19 1.00
C GLU A 203 24.57 -11.05 2.02
N ASN A 204 25.56 -10.15 2.10
CA ASN A 204 25.59 -9.04 3.06
C ASN A 204 25.37 -9.46 4.53
N ARG A 205 25.87 -10.63 4.94
CA ARG A 205 25.67 -11.26 6.27
C ARG A 205 24.23 -11.70 6.56
N VAL A 206 23.35 -11.67 5.57
CA VAL A 206 21.98 -12.20 5.64
C VAL A 206 21.94 -13.53 4.91
N ALA A 207 21.44 -14.57 5.58
CA ALA A 207 21.25 -15.88 4.98
C ALA A 207 20.01 -15.86 4.08
N ARG A 208 20.17 -16.20 2.81
CA ARG A 208 19.10 -16.23 1.82
C ARG A 208 18.90 -17.65 1.32
N ARG A 209 17.66 -18.14 1.39
CA ARG A 209 17.28 -19.43 0.78
C ARG A 209 16.46 -19.18 -0.46
N THR A 210 16.79 -19.89 -1.53
CA THR A 210 16.08 -19.77 -2.80
C THR A 210 15.81 -21.14 -3.40
N LEU A 211 14.80 -21.17 -4.27
CA LEU A 211 14.37 -22.33 -5.03
C LEU A 211 14.30 -21.95 -6.50
N ARG A 212 14.82 -22.82 -7.36
CA ARG A 212 14.66 -22.71 -8.81
C ARG A 212 14.27 -24.05 -9.41
N ILE A 213 13.20 -24.05 -10.20
CA ILE A 213 12.84 -25.20 -11.03
C ILE A 213 13.70 -25.13 -12.28
N VAL A 214 14.55 -26.13 -12.49
CA VAL A 214 15.48 -26.18 -13.64
C VAL A 214 14.81 -26.88 -14.81
N LYS A 215 13.97 -27.87 -14.50
CA LYS A 215 13.37 -28.76 -15.48
C LYS A 215 12.04 -29.28 -14.98
N TYR A 216 11.07 -29.34 -15.88
CA TYR A 216 9.82 -30.07 -15.69
C TYR A 216 9.41 -30.69 -17.04
N ARG A 217 9.64 -32.00 -17.20
CA ARG A 217 9.31 -32.70 -18.45
C ARG A 217 7.80 -32.68 -18.69
N GLY A 218 7.38 -32.17 -19.85
CA GLY A 218 5.97 -32.21 -20.28
C GLY A 218 5.05 -31.21 -19.59
N SER A 219 5.58 -30.20 -18.88
CA SER A 219 4.79 -29.11 -18.30
C SER A 219 5.54 -27.79 -18.32
N GLY A 220 4.80 -26.68 -18.44
CA GLY A 220 5.32 -25.34 -18.12
C GLY A 220 5.53 -25.16 -16.61
N PHE A 221 6.51 -24.33 -16.26
CA PHE A 221 6.90 -23.99 -14.89
C PHE A 221 7.51 -22.57 -14.86
N TYR A 222 7.58 -21.95 -13.68
CA TYR A 222 8.31 -20.69 -13.50
C TYR A 222 9.82 -20.95 -13.42
N ALA A 223 10.57 -20.45 -14.40
CA ALA A 223 12.01 -20.73 -14.53
C ALA A 223 12.92 -19.80 -13.72
N GLY A 224 12.35 -18.75 -13.11
CA GLY A 224 13.08 -17.82 -12.27
C GLY A 224 13.39 -18.39 -10.90
N GLU A 225 14.35 -17.75 -10.22
CA GLU A 225 14.66 -18.04 -8.83
C GLU A 225 13.67 -17.33 -7.89
N VAL A 226 13.19 -18.06 -6.89
CA VAL A 226 12.17 -17.62 -5.94
C VAL A 226 12.69 -17.84 -4.52
N ALA A 227 12.43 -16.91 -3.60
CA ALA A 227 12.87 -17.09 -2.23
C ALA A 227 12.05 -18.15 -1.49
N LEU A 228 12.72 -18.83 -0.57
CA LEU A 228 12.13 -19.76 0.38
C LEU A 228 12.18 -19.16 1.79
N SER A 229 11.06 -19.19 2.49
CA SER A 229 10.99 -18.91 3.92
C SER A 229 10.78 -20.23 4.66
N LEU A 230 11.45 -20.38 5.81
CA LEU A 230 11.28 -21.51 6.72
C LEU A 230 10.73 -20.94 8.03
N GLY A 231 9.45 -21.18 8.30
CA GLY A 231 8.78 -20.75 9.53
C GLY A 231 8.27 -21.92 10.36
N ASP A 232 7.44 -21.61 11.35
CA ASP A 232 6.87 -22.58 12.30
C ASP A 232 5.93 -23.61 11.67
N HIS A 233 5.58 -23.47 10.39
CA HIS A 233 4.70 -24.39 9.67
C HIS A 233 5.44 -25.17 8.57
N GLY A 234 6.76 -24.98 8.46
CA GLY A 234 7.61 -25.58 7.43
C GLY A 234 8.10 -24.56 6.41
N ILE A 235 8.38 -25.05 5.20
CA ILE A 235 8.80 -24.25 4.06
C ILE A 235 7.60 -23.63 3.37
N GLU A 236 7.77 -22.38 2.96
CA GLU A 236 6.89 -21.68 2.04
C GLU A 236 7.71 -21.07 0.91
N VAL A 237 7.20 -21.14 -0.31
CA VAL A 237 7.74 -20.40 -1.43
C VAL A 237 7.15 -18.99 -1.36
N VAL A 238 8.02 -17.99 -1.25
CA VAL A 238 7.65 -16.57 -1.34
C VAL A 238 7.45 -16.24 -2.82
N SER A 239 6.44 -16.87 -3.42
CA SER A 239 5.95 -16.59 -4.76
C SER A 239 4.64 -15.81 -4.65
N PHE A 240 4.40 -14.92 -5.60
CA PHE A 240 3.08 -14.33 -5.81
C PHE A 240 2.64 -14.66 -7.22
N PRO A 241 1.34 -14.95 -7.42
CA PRO A 241 0.80 -14.98 -8.76
C PRO A 241 1.12 -13.65 -9.44
N LEU A 242 1.69 -13.73 -10.65
CA LEU A 242 1.76 -12.61 -11.58
C LEU A 242 0.33 -12.14 -11.81
N MET A 243 -0.09 -11.13 -11.03
CA MET A 243 -1.37 -10.42 -11.11
C MET A 243 -2.62 -11.33 -11.14
N PRO A 244 -3.41 -11.45 -10.05
CA PRO A 244 -4.80 -11.85 -10.25
C PRO A 244 -5.48 -10.83 -11.18
N ALA A 245 -6.41 -11.30 -12.03
CA ALA A 245 -7.23 -10.45 -12.86
C ALA A 245 -7.92 -9.40 -11.97
N TYR A 246 -7.55 -8.14 -12.16
CA TYR A 246 -8.13 -7.00 -11.46
C TYR A 246 -9.50 -6.73 -12.05
N ASP A 247 -10.57 -7.10 -11.34
CA ASP A 247 -11.94 -6.91 -11.83
C ASP A 247 -12.82 -6.24 -10.79
N ARG A 248 -12.32 -5.14 -10.19
CA ARG A 248 -13.13 -4.28 -9.33
C ARG A 248 -12.80 -2.82 -9.60
N ASP A 249 -13.71 -2.14 -10.29
CA ASP A 249 -13.80 -0.67 -10.30
C ASP A 249 -14.20 -0.19 -8.90
N ILE A 250 -13.22 -0.10 -7.99
CA ILE A 250 -13.44 0.37 -6.63
C ILE A 250 -13.43 1.91 -6.67
N THR A 251 -14.63 2.52 -6.64
CA THR A 251 -14.80 3.98 -6.58
C THR A 251 -14.95 4.52 -5.17
N GLU A 252 -15.04 3.64 -4.16
CA GLU A 252 -15.20 4.00 -2.75
C GLU A 252 -14.02 4.86 -2.25
N ARG A 253 -14.34 5.95 -1.55
CA ARG A 253 -13.37 6.85 -0.91
C ARG A 253 -13.24 6.57 0.58
N VAL A 254 -12.03 6.70 1.10
CA VAL A 254 -11.72 6.58 2.53
C VAL A 254 -10.95 7.80 3.00
N SER A 255 -11.34 8.33 4.17
CA SER A 255 -10.67 9.48 4.76
C SER A 255 -9.21 9.16 5.12
N SER A 256 -8.33 10.10 4.82
CA SER A 256 -6.93 10.14 5.26
C SER A 256 -6.77 10.46 6.75
N GLY A 257 -7.84 10.86 7.42
CA GLY A 257 -7.84 11.40 8.79
C GLY A 257 -7.50 12.89 8.86
N VAL A 258 -7.23 13.54 7.72
CA VAL A 258 -7.00 14.98 7.62
C VAL A 258 -8.00 15.56 6.62
N GLU A 259 -9.02 16.27 7.13
CA GLU A 259 -10.13 16.80 6.33
C GLU A 259 -9.68 17.64 5.13
N ARG A 260 -8.65 18.48 5.33
CA ARG A 260 -8.12 19.31 4.26
C ARG A 260 -7.39 18.49 3.20
N LEU A 261 -6.69 17.42 3.59
CA LEU A 261 -6.04 16.50 2.66
C LEU A 261 -7.09 15.73 1.86
N ASP A 262 -8.18 15.32 2.50
CA ASP A 262 -9.32 14.67 1.82
C ASP A 262 -9.93 15.60 0.77
N SER A 263 -10.08 16.89 1.09
CA SER A 263 -10.53 17.90 0.12
C SER A 263 -9.57 18.04 -1.06
N MET A 264 -8.25 18.03 -0.81
CA MET A 264 -7.23 18.08 -1.87
C MET A 264 -7.22 16.84 -2.77
N LEU A 265 -7.76 15.72 -2.30
CA LEU A 265 -7.90 14.44 -3.00
C LEU A 265 -9.34 14.16 -3.46
N GLY A 266 -10.23 15.16 -3.47
CA GLY A 266 -11.61 14.98 -3.93
C GLY A 266 -12.42 13.94 -3.12
N GLY A 267 -12.15 13.82 -1.81
CA GLY A 267 -12.83 12.91 -0.88
C GLY A 267 -11.93 11.91 -0.16
N GLY A 268 -10.61 12.03 -0.28
CA GLY A 268 -9.64 11.13 0.37
C GLY A 268 -9.10 10.03 -0.56
N TYR A 269 -8.53 8.98 0.03
CA TYR A 269 -7.91 7.90 -0.72
C TYR A 269 -8.96 6.99 -1.37
N TYR A 270 -8.61 6.33 -2.47
CA TYR A 270 -9.43 5.21 -2.98
C TYR A 270 -9.27 3.98 -2.08
N ARG A 271 -10.38 3.28 -1.82
CA ARG A 271 -10.36 1.99 -1.14
C ARG A 271 -9.51 0.99 -1.95
N GLY A 272 -8.61 0.29 -1.29
CA GLY A 272 -7.71 -0.67 -1.94
C GLY A 272 -6.61 -0.01 -2.80
N ALA A 273 -6.42 1.31 -2.69
CA ALA A 273 -5.29 1.99 -3.31
C ALA A 273 -4.03 1.87 -2.46
N ALA A 274 -2.88 2.04 -3.13
CA ALA A 274 -1.60 2.22 -2.48
C ALA A 274 -1.20 3.70 -2.46
N VAL A 275 -0.99 4.23 -1.25
CA VAL A 275 -0.59 5.60 -0.98
C VAL A 275 0.85 5.61 -0.46
N LEU A 276 1.70 6.39 -1.12
CA LEU A 276 3.09 6.58 -0.72
C LEU A 276 3.28 7.98 -0.11
N LEU A 277 3.83 8.03 1.10
CA LEU A 277 4.25 9.26 1.78
C LEU A 277 5.79 9.34 1.75
N SER A 278 6.37 10.22 0.93
CA SER A 278 7.83 10.42 0.89
C SER A 278 8.27 11.71 1.58
N GLY A 279 9.50 11.76 2.07
CA GLY A 279 10.08 12.98 2.63
C GLY A 279 11.24 12.75 3.58
N ALA A 280 11.94 13.82 3.95
CA ALA A 280 13.06 13.79 4.89
C ALA A 280 12.64 13.35 6.32
N PRO A 281 13.55 12.89 7.18
CA PRO A 281 13.23 12.60 8.59
C PRO A 281 12.54 13.78 9.31
N GLY A 282 11.49 13.49 10.10
CA GLY A 282 10.74 14.51 10.87
C GLY A 282 9.68 15.31 10.09
N THR A 283 9.47 15.04 8.79
CA THR A 283 8.45 15.73 7.97
C THR A 283 6.99 15.29 8.23
N ALA A 284 6.72 14.57 9.31
CA ALA A 284 5.38 14.11 9.73
C ALA A 284 4.76 12.91 8.99
N LYS A 285 5.57 12.10 8.29
CA LYS A 285 5.10 10.86 7.62
C LYS A 285 4.37 9.90 8.57
N THR A 286 5.02 9.50 9.66
CA THR A 286 4.45 8.64 10.71
C THR A 286 3.17 9.21 11.29
N THR A 287 3.10 10.54 11.43
CA THR A 287 1.93 11.25 11.94
C THR A 287 0.74 11.13 11.00
N LEU A 288 0.95 11.29 9.68
CA LEU A 288 -0.08 11.07 8.66
C LEU A 288 -0.53 9.59 8.61
N CYS A 289 0.41 8.65 8.74
CA CYS A 289 0.09 7.22 8.88
C CYS A 289 -0.81 6.95 10.10
N GLY A 290 -0.49 7.54 11.25
CA GLY A 290 -1.29 7.44 12.47
C GLY A 290 -2.68 8.04 12.32
N SER A 291 -2.79 9.19 11.65
CA SER A 291 -4.09 9.86 11.39
C SER A 291 -5.00 8.99 10.53
N PHE A 292 -4.46 8.38 9.47
CA PHE A 292 -5.19 7.45 8.62
C PHE A 292 -5.71 6.23 9.41
N VAL A 293 -4.87 5.65 10.26
CA VAL A 293 -5.24 4.51 11.10
C VAL A 293 -6.31 4.88 12.12
N LEU A 294 -6.20 6.05 12.75
CA LEU A 294 -7.21 6.56 13.67
C LEU A 294 -8.55 6.73 12.96
N ALA A 295 -8.56 7.33 11.77
CA ALA A 295 -9.77 7.49 10.96
C ALA A 295 -10.38 6.15 10.53
N ALA A 296 -9.56 5.14 10.22
CA ALA A 296 -10.02 3.79 9.94
C ALA A 296 -10.65 3.12 11.17
N CYS A 297 -10.00 3.22 12.32
CA CYS A 297 -10.51 2.64 13.56
C CYS A 297 -11.80 3.34 14.03
N ALA A 298 -11.93 4.65 13.80
CA ALA A 298 -13.16 5.39 14.06
C ALA A 298 -14.36 4.91 13.21
N ARG A 299 -14.10 4.33 12.02
CA ARG A 299 -15.11 3.67 11.19
C ARG A 299 -15.41 2.22 11.61
N GLY A 300 -14.77 1.72 12.67
CA GLY A 300 -14.87 0.31 13.07
C GLY A 300 -14.10 -0.65 12.16
N GLU A 301 -13.16 -0.15 11.36
CA GLU A 301 -12.35 -0.98 10.46
C GLU A 301 -11.11 -1.53 11.18
N ARG A 302 -10.80 -2.82 10.97
CA ARG A 302 -9.54 -3.41 11.45
C ARG A 302 -8.36 -2.78 10.73
N ALA A 303 -7.37 -2.33 11.49
CA ALA A 303 -6.16 -1.72 10.98
C ALA A 303 -4.90 -2.49 11.44
N LEU A 304 -3.93 -2.58 10.54
CA LEU A 304 -2.60 -3.14 10.83
C LEU A 304 -1.56 -2.03 10.61
N PHE A 305 -0.73 -1.78 11.62
CA PHE A 305 0.39 -0.85 11.53
C PHE A 305 1.68 -1.64 11.72
N VAL A 306 2.53 -1.68 10.70
CA VAL A 306 3.86 -2.28 10.80
C VAL A 306 4.91 -1.15 10.85
N GLY A 307 5.53 -1.02 12.01
CA GLY A 307 6.65 -0.12 12.23
C GLY A 307 7.98 -0.85 12.04
N PHE A 308 8.90 -0.21 11.33
CA PHE A 308 10.30 -0.61 11.30
C PHE A 308 11.09 0.32 12.21
N ASP A 309 12.00 -0.26 13.00
CA ASP A 309 12.96 0.44 13.87
C ASP A 309 12.39 1.15 15.13
N GLU A 310 11.08 1.39 15.25
CA GLU A 310 10.43 1.90 16.47
C GLU A 310 9.53 0.85 17.15
N PRO A 311 9.60 0.69 18.50
CA PRO A 311 8.72 -0.22 19.21
C PRO A 311 7.29 0.34 19.31
N ALA A 312 6.28 -0.53 19.25
CA ALA A 312 4.86 -0.16 19.17
C ALA A 312 4.40 0.83 20.26
N HIS A 313 4.89 0.68 21.50
CA HIS A 313 4.53 1.58 22.59
C HIS A 313 5.08 3.00 22.42
N GLU A 314 6.23 3.17 21.76
CA GLU A 314 6.77 4.49 21.43
C GLU A 314 6.00 5.13 20.30
N ILE A 315 5.59 4.37 19.28
CA ILE A 315 4.73 4.87 18.19
C ILE A 315 3.43 5.44 18.78
N VAL A 316 2.76 4.69 19.66
CA VAL A 316 1.52 5.16 20.32
C VAL A 316 1.77 6.41 21.17
N ARG A 317 2.86 6.44 21.96
CA ARG A 317 3.23 7.60 22.79
C ARG A 317 3.47 8.84 21.92
N ASN A 318 4.24 8.70 20.84
CA ASN A 318 4.64 9.79 19.97
C ASN A 318 3.45 10.36 19.18
N LEU A 319 2.50 9.51 18.77
CA LEU A 319 1.28 9.96 18.09
C LEU A 319 0.32 10.65 19.07
N ARG A 320 0.26 10.19 20.32
CA ARG A 320 -0.59 10.81 21.34
C ARG A 320 -0.17 12.25 21.66
N SER A 321 1.12 12.58 21.59
CA SER A 321 1.62 13.94 21.87
C SER A 321 1.17 14.99 20.84
N VAL A 322 0.77 14.54 19.65
CA VAL A 322 0.23 15.36 18.56
C VAL A 322 -1.27 15.17 18.38
N GLY A 323 -1.98 14.69 19.42
CA GLY A 323 -3.44 14.57 19.42
C GLY A 323 -4.02 13.33 18.74
N ILE A 324 -3.18 12.35 18.35
CA ILE A 324 -3.63 11.11 17.71
C ILE A 324 -3.57 9.97 18.74
N ASP A 325 -4.69 9.69 19.42
CA ASP A 325 -4.77 8.65 20.44
C ASP A 325 -5.17 7.28 19.86
N LEU A 326 -4.18 6.42 19.62
CA LEU A 326 -4.38 5.05 19.14
C LEU A 326 -4.62 4.04 20.27
N GLY A 327 -4.38 4.42 21.53
CA GLY A 327 -4.41 3.52 22.68
C GLY A 327 -5.70 2.71 22.84
N PRO A 328 -6.90 3.35 22.77
CA PRO A 328 -8.18 2.66 22.87
C PRO A 328 -8.38 1.60 21.78
N HIS A 329 -7.91 1.87 20.56
CA HIS A 329 -8.06 0.96 19.43
C HIS A 329 -7.13 -0.24 19.52
N VAL A 330 -5.93 -0.06 20.05
CA VAL A 330 -5.04 -1.18 20.39
C VAL A 330 -5.66 -2.06 21.48
N ALA A 331 -6.18 -1.46 22.55
CA ALA A 331 -6.81 -2.19 23.65
C ALA A 331 -8.06 -2.97 23.22
N SER A 332 -8.83 -2.44 22.27
CA SER A 332 -10.01 -3.12 21.71
C SER A 332 -9.68 -4.26 20.74
N GLY A 333 -8.43 -4.40 20.30
CA GLY A 333 -8.02 -5.35 19.26
C GLY A 333 -8.37 -4.92 17.83
N LEU A 334 -8.98 -3.74 17.64
CA LEU A 334 -9.30 -3.20 16.31
C LEU A 334 -8.03 -2.77 15.55
N LEU A 335 -7.02 -2.30 16.27
CA LEU A 335 -5.70 -1.96 15.74
C LEU A 335 -4.65 -2.94 16.25
N HIS A 336 -3.92 -3.57 15.33
CA HIS A 336 -2.71 -4.31 15.65
C HIS A 336 -1.47 -3.53 15.20
N ILE A 337 -0.53 -3.29 16.12
CA ILE A 337 0.75 -2.65 15.84
C ILE A 337 1.87 -3.67 16.01
N GLN A 338 2.60 -3.94 14.94
CA GLN A 338 3.72 -4.87 14.93
C GLN A 338 5.02 -4.11 14.65
N SER A 339 6.03 -4.30 15.49
CA SER A 339 7.38 -3.78 15.27
C SER A 339 8.28 -4.87 14.69
N ILE A 340 8.97 -4.59 13.60
CA ILE A 340 9.90 -5.51 12.94
C ILE A 340 11.26 -4.82 12.80
N ARG A 341 12.36 -5.54 13.04
CA ARG A 341 13.71 -5.01 12.81
C ARG A 341 14.11 -5.24 11.36
N SER A 342 14.55 -4.18 10.68
CA SER A 342 14.91 -4.18 9.25
C SER A 342 16.22 -4.90 8.90
N SER A 343 17.09 -5.12 9.89
CA SER A 343 18.49 -5.52 9.68
C SER A 343 18.80 -7.01 9.89
N LEU A 344 17.83 -7.81 10.34
CA LEU A 344 18.07 -9.21 10.73
C LEU A 344 17.67 -10.23 9.67
N THR A 345 16.90 -9.83 8.66
CA THR A 345 16.23 -10.73 7.70
C THR A 345 16.25 -10.14 6.30
N GLY A 346 16.17 -11.00 5.26
CA GLY A 346 16.11 -10.55 3.87
C GLY A 346 14.75 -9.96 3.49
N ALA A 347 14.66 -9.22 2.37
CA ALA A 347 13.40 -8.60 1.96
C ALA A 347 12.28 -9.63 1.71
N GLU A 348 12.61 -10.83 1.22
CA GLU A 348 11.59 -11.86 1.00
C GLU A 348 11.02 -12.47 2.28
N GLU A 349 11.84 -12.55 3.33
CA GLU A 349 11.39 -12.99 4.65
C GLU A 349 10.49 -11.93 5.30
N HIS A 350 10.83 -10.64 5.11
CA HIS A 350 9.92 -9.55 5.47
C HIS A 350 8.59 -9.68 4.74
N ILE A 351 8.59 -9.90 3.42
CA ILE A 351 7.37 -10.09 2.65
C ILE A 351 6.53 -11.27 3.17
N GLY A 352 7.16 -12.41 3.48
CA GLY A 352 6.50 -13.56 4.11
C GLY A 352 5.85 -13.19 5.45
N THR A 353 6.58 -12.45 6.28
CA THR A 353 6.07 -11.97 7.58
C THR A 353 4.88 -11.03 7.41
N LEU A 354 4.96 -10.04 6.51
CA LEU A 354 3.87 -9.11 6.23
C LEU A 354 2.63 -9.83 5.69
N ARG A 355 2.83 -10.85 4.85
CA ARG A 355 1.76 -11.71 4.34
C ARG A 355 1.04 -12.43 5.49
N ASN A 356 1.79 -13.06 6.38
CA ASN A 356 1.22 -13.79 7.52
C ASN A 356 0.42 -12.85 8.44
N LEU A 357 0.90 -11.63 8.65
CA LEU A 357 0.18 -10.60 9.41
C LEU A 357 -1.13 -10.20 8.71
N LEU A 358 -1.11 -10.00 7.38
CA LEU A 358 -2.31 -9.68 6.61
C LEU A 358 -3.35 -10.80 6.69
N GLU A 359 -2.93 -12.06 6.64
CA GLU A 359 -3.85 -13.21 6.69
C GLU A 359 -4.40 -13.48 8.08
N THR A 360 -3.57 -13.28 9.12
CA THR A 360 -3.96 -13.48 10.51
C THR A 360 -4.94 -12.41 10.96
N HIS A 361 -4.65 -11.14 10.66
CA HIS A 361 -5.44 -10.01 11.15
C HIS A 361 -6.55 -9.58 10.20
N GLN A 362 -6.46 -9.94 8.91
CA GLN A 362 -7.41 -9.56 7.86
C GLN A 362 -7.84 -8.07 7.96
N PRO A 363 -6.88 -7.13 7.95
CA PRO A 363 -7.18 -5.71 8.11
C PRO A 363 -7.87 -5.17 6.86
N ARG A 364 -8.58 -4.04 7.00
CA ARG A 364 -9.08 -3.24 5.87
C ARG A 364 -8.11 -2.11 5.49
N CYS A 365 -7.29 -1.70 6.46
CA CYS A 365 -6.27 -0.66 6.31
C CYS A 365 -4.92 -1.19 6.79
N PHE A 366 -3.87 -1.00 5.99
CA PHE A 366 -2.52 -1.47 6.28
C PHE A 366 -1.51 -0.34 6.14
N VAL A 367 -0.73 -0.11 7.19
CA VAL A 367 0.34 0.88 7.25
C VAL A 367 1.70 0.22 7.34
N ILE A 368 2.67 0.72 6.58
CA ILE A 368 4.09 0.37 6.68
C ILE A 368 4.94 1.62 6.86
N ASP A 369 5.69 1.70 7.94
CA ASP A 369 6.44 2.90 8.32
C ASP A 369 7.84 2.59 8.88
N PRO A 370 8.95 2.89 8.17
CA PRO A 370 9.04 3.18 6.75
C PRO A 370 9.31 1.94 5.90
N LEU A 371 8.74 1.93 4.68
CA LEU A 371 9.02 0.94 3.64
C LEU A 371 10.49 0.99 3.18
N SER A 372 11.11 2.17 3.23
CA SER A 372 12.52 2.34 2.86
C SER A 372 13.47 1.55 3.77
N ALA A 373 13.08 1.21 5.00
CA ALA A 373 13.92 0.42 5.92
C ALA A 373 14.24 -0.97 5.36
N ILE A 374 13.28 -1.59 4.65
CA ILE A 374 13.45 -2.93 4.06
C ILE A 374 13.90 -2.92 2.60
N ILE A 375 13.70 -1.81 1.88
CA ILE A 375 14.22 -1.65 0.51
C ILE A 375 15.73 -1.39 0.55
N ASN A 376 16.20 -0.57 1.49
CA ASN A 376 17.61 -0.17 1.56
C ASN A 376 18.53 -1.26 2.13
N SER A 377 17.98 -2.28 2.80
CA SER A 377 18.76 -3.41 3.33
C SER A 377 19.13 -4.47 2.29
N ASP A 378 18.55 -4.43 1.08
CA ASP A 378 18.68 -5.48 0.07
C ASP A 378 19.47 -5.05 -1.20
N ALA A 379 20.05 -6.03 -1.88
CA ALA A 379 20.77 -5.89 -3.15
C ALA A 379 19.87 -5.36 -4.28
N ASN A 380 20.47 -4.67 -5.25
CA ASN A 380 19.79 -3.87 -6.30
C ASN A 380 18.59 -4.55 -7.01
N ALA A 381 18.61 -5.87 -7.24
CA ALA A 381 17.55 -6.57 -7.96
C ALA A 381 16.28 -6.83 -7.12
N SER A 382 16.44 -7.05 -5.81
CA SER A 382 15.33 -7.29 -4.87
C SER A 382 14.54 -6.01 -4.58
N ARG A 383 15.22 -4.84 -4.62
CA ARG A 383 14.62 -3.52 -4.35
C ARG A 383 13.42 -3.20 -5.23
N ARG A 384 13.40 -3.71 -6.47
CA ARG A 384 12.28 -3.51 -7.41
C ARG A 384 11.12 -4.45 -7.13
N ARG A 385 11.40 -5.71 -6.80
CA ARG A 385 10.38 -6.74 -6.65
C ARG A 385 9.55 -6.55 -5.38
N MET A 386 10.15 -6.08 -4.30
CA MET A 386 9.48 -5.99 -2.99
C MET A 386 8.26 -5.03 -3.00
N PRO A 387 8.36 -3.78 -3.49
CA PRO A 387 7.21 -2.89 -3.60
C PRO A 387 6.10 -3.44 -4.52
N GLU A 388 6.47 -4.04 -5.65
CA GLU A 388 5.52 -4.64 -6.60
C GLU A 388 4.75 -5.82 -5.96
N GLN A 389 5.46 -6.67 -5.22
CA GLN A 389 4.86 -7.78 -4.49
C GLN A 389 3.90 -7.29 -3.41
N LEU A 390 4.31 -6.30 -2.62
CA LEU A 390 3.47 -5.70 -1.59
C LEU A 390 2.20 -5.07 -2.19
N LEU A 391 2.33 -4.36 -3.31
CA LEU A 391 1.17 -3.84 -4.03
C LEU A 391 0.24 -4.97 -4.49
N ALA A 392 0.78 -5.98 -5.14
CA ALA A 392 0.00 -7.11 -5.64
C ALA A 392 -0.78 -7.80 -4.51
N MET A 393 -0.16 -7.99 -3.34
CA MET A 393 -0.78 -8.57 -2.15
C MET A 393 -1.96 -7.75 -1.62
N THR A 394 -1.75 -6.46 -1.46
CA THR A 394 -2.75 -5.55 -0.88
C THR A 394 -3.92 -5.33 -1.84
N LYS A 395 -3.63 -5.25 -3.14
CA LYS A 395 -4.64 -5.23 -4.18
C LYS A 395 -5.48 -6.51 -4.25
N ALA A 396 -4.84 -7.68 -4.20
CA ALA A 396 -5.55 -8.96 -4.24
C ALA A 396 -6.53 -9.13 -3.07
N THR A 397 -6.22 -8.52 -1.93
CA THR A 397 -7.05 -8.56 -0.71
C THR A 397 -8.00 -7.36 -0.58
N GLY A 398 -7.89 -6.36 -1.46
CA GLY A 398 -8.69 -5.12 -1.39
C GLY A 398 -8.35 -4.23 -0.20
N VAL A 399 -7.16 -4.38 0.38
CA VAL A 399 -6.68 -3.63 1.55
C VAL A 399 -6.11 -2.29 1.09
N THR A 400 -6.47 -1.21 1.81
CA THR A 400 -5.91 0.11 1.53
C THR A 400 -4.53 0.22 2.18
N LEU A 401 -3.50 0.41 1.37
CA LEU A 401 -2.10 0.46 1.82
C LEU A 401 -1.63 1.91 1.92
N VAL A 402 -1.06 2.29 3.05
CA VAL A 402 -0.31 3.54 3.22
C VAL A 402 1.11 3.20 3.65
N CYS A 403 2.10 3.57 2.84
CA CYS A 403 3.50 3.33 3.15
C CYS A 403 4.28 4.65 3.22
N SER A 404 5.25 4.72 4.13
CA SER A 404 6.17 5.85 4.19
C SER A 404 7.54 5.49 3.61
N SER A 405 8.24 6.46 3.04
CA SER A 405 9.60 6.31 2.53
C SER A 405 10.48 7.48 2.98
N LEU A 406 11.66 7.17 3.50
CA LEU A 406 12.67 8.17 3.88
C LEU A 406 13.53 8.53 2.68
N LEU A 407 13.71 9.83 2.46
CA LEU A 407 14.61 10.35 1.45
C LEU A 407 15.97 10.66 2.07
N ASN A 408 17.02 10.09 1.49
CA ASN A 408 18.40 10.32 1.88
C ASN A 408 19.01 11.38 0.93
N GLY A 409 18.83 12.66 1.24
CA GLY A 409 19.41 13.75 0.45
C GLY A 409 18.71 15.09 0.66
N ASN A 410 19.46 16.18 0.47
CA ASN A 410 18.92 17.55 0.46
C ASN A 410 18.34 17.95 -0.91
N ASP A 411 18.51 17.13 -1.94
CA ASP A 411 17.92 17.41 -3.24
C ASP A 411 16.49 16.87 -3.28
N ALA A 412 15.53 17.80 -3.27
CA ALA A 412 14.10 17.57 -3.37
C ALA A 412 13.66 16.86 -4.68
N LEU A 413 14.62 16.51 -5.56
CA LEU A 413 14.39 16.02 -6.92
C LEU A 413 15.44 14.99 -7.39
N ASP A 414 16.23 14.37 -6.51
CA ASP A 414 17.04 13.22 -6.95
C ASP A 414 16.13 11.98 -7.09
N GLU A 415 15.35 12.00 -8.18
CA GLU A 415 14.36 10.99 -8.57
C GLU A 415 14.96 9.58 -8.72
N SER A 416 16.29 9.47 -8.79
CA SER A 416 17.01 8.23 -9.14
C SER A 416 16.73 7.05 -8.19
N THR A 417 16.52 7.29 -6.89
CA THR A 417 16.13 6.26 -5.91
C THR A 417 14.61 6.10 -5.79
N ASP A 418 13.85 7.18 -6.06
CA ASP A 418 12.40 7.29 -5.86
C ASP A 418 11.55 6.79 -7.04
N ILE A 419 12.10 6.74 -8.25
CA ILE A 419 11.38 6.29 -9.47
C ILE A 419 10.81 4.87 -9.30
N GLN A 420 11.44 4.01 -8.49
CA GLN A 420 11.08 2.59 -8.44
C GLN A 420 9.91 2.29 -7.49
N VAL A 421 9.75 3.02 -6.38
CA VAL A 421 8.60 2.84 -5.47
C VAL A 421 7.44 3.74 -5.90
N SER A 422 7.74 4.94 -6.40
CA SER A 422 6.72 5.87 -6.86
C SER A 422 5.95 5.30 -8.04
N THR A 423 6.58 4.61 -9.01
CA THR A 423 5.87 4.03 -10.18
C THR A 423 4.74 3.09 -9.79
N VAL A 424 4.90 2.37 -8.68
CA VAL A 424 3.97 1.34 -8.18
C VAL A 424 2.79 1.96 -7.41
N ALA A 425 2.95 3.13 -6.78
CA ALA A 425 1.87 3.75 -5.99
C ALA A 425 0.75 4.36 -6.85
N ASP A 426 -0.49 4.30 -6.37
CA ASP A 426 -1.65 4.97 -6.97
C ASP A 426 -1.67 6.47 -6.63
N THR A 427 -1.36 6.79 -5.37
CA THR A 427 -1.26 8.16 -4.86
C THR A 427 0.12 8.38 -4.25
N TRP A 428 0.78 9.49 -4.57
CA TRP A 428 2.07 9.88 -4.01
C TRP A 428 1.98 11.29 -3.43
N ILE A 429 2.27 11.39 -2.14
CA ILE A 429 2.34 12.63 -1.38
C ILE A 429 3.79 12.82 -0.94
N HIS A 430 4.34 13.99 -1.23
CA HIS A 430 5.69 14.38 -0.85
C HIS A 430 5.64 15.41 0.29
N LEU A 431 6.51 15.22 1.28
CA LEU A 431 6.68 16.09 2.42
C LEU A 431 8.10 16.66 2.43
N SER A 432 8.22 17.98 2.33
CA SER A 432 9.49 18.68 2.34
C SER A 432 9.60 19.61 3.55
N TYR A 433 10.80 20.14 3.75
CA TYR A 433 11.00 21.28 4.63
C TYR A 433 11.29 22.51 3.77
N ASP A 434 10.53 23.57 4.00
CA ASP A 434 10.81 24.88 3.45
C ASP A 434 11.40 25.76 4.54
N VAL A 435 12.64 26.22 4.32
CA VAL A 435 13.34 27.11 5.24
C VAL A 435 13.17 28.54 4.74
N LEU A 436 12.27 29.28 5.39
CA LEU A 436 11.97 30.67 5.07
C LEU A 436 12.05 31.50 6.35
N ALA A 437 12.65 32.69 6.27
CA ALA A 437 12.78 33.62 7.39
C ALA A 437 13.38 33.02 8.70
N GLY A 438 14.24 32.00 8.58
CA GLY A 438 14.86 31.33 9.74
C GLY A 438 13.98 30.26 10.40
N GLU A 439 12.78 30.01 9.88
CA GLU A 439 11.89 28.95 10.33
C GLU A 439 11.94 27.75 9.38
N ARG A 440 11.84 26.55 9.96
CA ARG A 440 11.81 25.30 9.20
C ARG A 440 10.38 24.78 9.18
N ASN A 441 9.64 25.17 8.14
CA ASN A 441 8.24 24.80 7.96
C ASN A 441 8.13 23.49 7.20
N ARG A 442 7.09 22.70 7.49
CA ARG A 442 6.82 21.46 6.75
C ARG A 442 5.84 21.78 5.63
N ALA A 443 6.14 21.31 4.43
CA ALA A 443 5.26 21.47 3.28
C ALA A 443 4.75 20.10 2.82
N LEU A 444 3.52 20.06 2.32
CA LEU A 444 2.87 18.89 1.74
C LEU A 444 2.46 19.18 0.30
N THR A 445 2.84 18.28 -0.60
CA THR A 445 2.50 18.34 -2.03
C THR A 445 1.98 17.00 -2.50
N ILE A 446 0.87 16.99 -3.25
CA ILE A 446 0.39 15.79 -3.93
C ILE A 446 1.08 15.72 -5.29
N ILE A 447 2.00 14.77 -5.47
CA ILE A 447 2.74 14.59 -6.72
C ILE A 447 1.86 13.91 -7.76
N LYS A 448 1.09 12.91 -7.34
CA LYS A 448 0.13 12.22 -8.20
C LYS A 448 -1.00 11.58 -7.41
N SER A 449 -2.17 11.48 -8.02
CA SER A 449 -3.25 10.59 -7.58
C SER A 449 -3.99 10.04 -8.80
N ARG A 450 -3.82 8.75 -9.10
CA ARG A 450 -4.45 8.12 -10.27
C ARG A 450 -5.98 8.07 -10.08
N GLY A 451 -6.72 8.44 -11.12
CA GLY A 451 -8.18 8.43 -11.12
C GLY A 451 -8.84 9.56 -10.33
N THR A 452 -8.08 10.54 -9.84
CA THR A 452 -8.58 11.62 -8.99
C THR A 452 -8.01 12.96 -9.45
N GLU A 453 -8.87 13.97 -9.65
CA GLU A 453 -8.40 15.35 -9.72
C GLU A 453 -7.84 15.74 -8.35
N HIS A 454 -6.58 16.16 -8.30
CA HIS A 454 -5.94 16.55 -7.05
C HIS A 454 -5.38 17.97 -7.14
N SER A 455 -5.25 18.61 -5.98
CA SER A 455 -4.59 19.91 -5.85
C SER A 455 -3.14 19.85 -6.37
N ASN A 456 -2.73 20.87 -7.12
CA ASN A 456 -1.34 21.12 -7.52
C ASN A 456 -0.63 22.11 -6.58
N GLN A 457 -1.32 22.59 -5.55
CA GLN A 457 -0.80 23.55 -4.58
C GLN A 457 0.04 22.89 -3.49
N VAL A 458 1.13 23.56 -3.10
CA VAL A 458 1.96 23.23 -1.93
C VAL A 458 1.35 23.88 -0.69
N ARG A 459 1.15 23.11 0.39
CA ARG A 459 0.51 23.61 1.62
C ARG A 459 1.38 23.36 2.84
N GLU A 460 1.33 24.29 3.79
CA GLU A 460 2.02 24.14 5.07
C GLU A 460 1.31 23.10 5.94
N LEU A 461 2.08 22.17 6.50
CA LEU A 461 1.64 21.15 7.44
C LEU A 461 2.01 21.55 8.87
N ILE A 462 0.97 21.85 9.65
CA ILE A 462 1.10 22.25 11.05
C ILE A 462 0.78 21.05 11.94
N LEU A 463 1.69 20.77 12.86
CA LEU A 463 1.49 19.79 13.94
C LEU A 463 1.22 20.52 15.24
N SER A 464 0.14 20.18 15.91
CA SER A 464 -0.26 20.76 17.19
C SER A 464 -0.78 19.69 18.15
N GLY A 465 -1.04 20.06 19.41
CA GLY A 465 -1.67 19.15 20.37
C GLY A 465 -3.09 18.71 19.98
N SER A 466 -3.73 19.40 19.04
CA SER A 466 -5.06 19.06 18.52
C SER A 466 -5.03 18.25 17.22
N GLY A 467 -3.86 17.86 16.71
CA GLY A 467 -3.76 17.08 15.48
C GLY A 467 -2.95 17.74 14.37
N ILE A 468 -3.21 17.26 13.16
CA ILE A 468 -2.62 17.72 11.90
C ILE A 468 -3.56 18.73 11.26
N THR A 469 -3.02 19.86 10.80
CA THR A 469 -3.78 20.84 10.02
C THR A 469 -2.98 21.25 8.79
N LEU A 470 -3.66 21.36 7.64
CA LEU A 470 -3.07 21.93 6.43
C LEU A 470 -3.66 23.32 6.21
N THR A 471 -2.80 24.30 6.00
CA THR A 471 -3.25 25.69 5.81
C THR A 471 -3.64 25.96 4.36
N ASP A 472 -4.32 27.08 4.15
CA ASP A 472 -4.56 27.61 2.82
C ASP A 472 -3.32 28.29 2.25
N VAL A 473 -3.16 28.17 0.94
CA VAL A 473 -2.03 28.74 0.24
C VAL A 473 -2.18 30.25 0.24
N TYR A 474 -1.17 30.92 0.79
CA TYR A 474 -1.04 32.36 0.70
C TYR A 474 -0.01 32.68 -0.39
N GLN A 475 -0.50 33.12 -1.54
CA GLN A 475 0.34 33.58 -2.64
C GLN A 475 0.47 35.10 -2.58
N ALA A 476 1.71 35.58 -2.47
CA ALA A 476 2.04 37.00 -2.61
C ALA A 476 3.24 37.13 -3.56
N ASP A 477 3.16 38.03 -4.54
CA ASP A 477 4.24 38.33 -5.49
C ASP A 477 4.82 37.11 -6.26
N GLY A 478 4.02 36.06 -6.44
CA GLY A 478 4.41 34.84 -7.16
C GLY A 478 5.09 33.76 -6.30
N GLU A 479 5.31 34.02 -5.01
CA GLU A 479 5.88 33.06 -4.06
C GLU A 479 4.83 32.56 -3.06
N VAL A 480 4.96 31.31 -2.62
CA VAL A 480 4.11 30.71 -1.58
C VAL A 480 4.70 31.04 -0.21
N LEU A 481 4.02 31.87 0.57
CA LEU A 481 4.47 32.27 1.90
C LEU A 481 4.03 31.26 2.97
N MET A 482 4.93 30.91 3.89
CA MET A 482 4.68 29.98 5.01
C MET A 482 5.20 30.54 6.34
N GLY A 483 4.71 30.01 7.46
CA GLY A 483 5.12 30.42 8.81
C GLY A 483 4.92 31.91 9.08
N THR A 484 5.87 32.53 9.78
CA THR A 484 5.86 33.95 10.16
C THR A 484 5.70 34.92 8.98
N ALA A 485 6.27 34.60 7.81
CA ALA A 485 6.14 35.44 6.62
C ALA A 485 4.68 35.56 6.15
N ARG A 486 3.90 34.47 6.26
CA ARG A 486 2.45 34.51 6.01
C ARG A 486 1.74 35.38 7.04
N TRP A 487 2.01 35.17 8.33
CA TRP A 487 1.34 35.88 9.42
C TRP A 487 1.54 37.39 9.32
N GLN A 488 2.77 37.84 9.04
CA GLN A 488 3.07 39.26 8.86
C GLN A 488 2.25 39.86 7.71
N LYS A 489 2.08 39.12 6.61
CA LYS A 489 1.33 39.57 5.45
C LYS A 489 -0.18 39.60 5.71
N GLU A 490 -0.73 38.54 6.32
CA GLU A 490 -2.14 38.49 6.74
C GLU A 490 -2.51 39.65 7.69
N ILE A 491 -1.63 39.97 8.65
CA ILE A 491 -1.82 41.11 9.54
C ILE A 491 -1.77 42.42 8.74
N SER A 492 -0.77 42.59 7.87
CA SER A 492 -0.64 43.83 7.06
C SER A 492 -1.84 44.09 6.15
N GLU A 493 -2.45 43.04 5.60
CA GLU A 493 -3.63 43.16 4.74
C GLU A 493 -4.89 43.44 5.54
N LYS A 494 -5.07 42.81 6.71
CA LYS A 494 -6.16 43.15 7.63
C LYS A 494 -6.08 44.60 8.08
N ASP A 495 -4.89 45.06 8.46
CA ASP A 495 -4.68 46.45 8.83
C ASP A 495 -4.99 47.40 7.66
N ALA A 496 -4.58 47.04 6.43
CA ALA A 496 -4.89 47.81 5.24
C ALA A 496 -6.39 47.85 4.92
N GLU A 497 -7.10 46.73 5.09
CA GLU A 497 -8.56 46.64 4.91
C GLU A 497 -9.30 47.47 5.96
N GLU A 498 -8.90 47.37 7.23
CA GLU A 498 -9.45 48.21 8.31
C GLU A 498 -9.21 49.69 8.06
N HIS A 499 -8.01 50.07 7.60
CA HIS A 499 -7.71 51.46 7.22
C HIS A 499 -8.56 51.94 6.04
N LEU A 500 -8.81 51.09 5.04
CA LEU A 500 -9.63 51.43 3.89
C LEU A 500 -11.10 51.60 4.29
N LEU A 501 -11.63 50.70 5.12
CA LEU A 501 -12.99 50.81 5.68
C LEU A 501 -13.16 52.07 6.53
N ALA A 502 -12.19 52.37 7.40
CA ALA A 502 -12.18 53.60 8.20
C ALA A 502 -12.14 54.85 7.31
N GLY A 503 -11.36 54.82 6.22
CA GLY A 503 -11.32 55.89 5.22
C GLY A 503 -12.65 56.11 4.51
N VAL A 504 -13.34 55.03 4.12
CA VAL A 504 -14.69 55.09 3.52
C VAL A 504 -15.70 55.68 4.51
N GLU A 505 -15.65 55.27 5.78
CA GLU A 505 -16.57 55.79 6.80
C GLU A 505 -16.32 57.29 7.08
N HIS A 506 -15.05 57.72 7.13
CA HIS A 506 -14.70 59.12 7.25
C HIS A 506 -15.24 59.94 6.06
N LYS A 507 -15.06 59.43 4.83
CA LYS A 507 -15.56 60.10 3.62
C LYS A 507 -17.09 60.17 3.60
N ARG A 508 -17.78 59.13 4.10
CA ARG A 508 -19.24 59.15 4.25
C ARG A 508 -19.69 60.27 5.18
N LYS A 509 -19.06 60.42 6.35
CA LYS A 509 -19.38 61.49 7.32
C LYS A 509 -19.13 62.88 6.74
N GLU A 510 -18.02 63.07 5.99
CA GLU A 510 -17.77 64.34 5.28
C GLU A 510 -18.87 64.66 4.27
N LEU A 511 -19.30 63.68 3.47
CA LEU A 511 -20.37 63.87 2.48
C LEU A 511 -21.72 64.13 3.14
N GLU A 512 -22.04 63.48 4.26
CA GLU A 512 -23.25 63.75 5.05
C GLU A 512 -23.28 65.18 5.59
N LEU A 513 -22.15 65.67 6.11
CA LEU A 513 -22.01 67.06 6.58
C LEU A 513 -22.15 68.06 5.42
N ALA A 514 -21.50 67.80 4.28
CA ALA A 514 -21.62 68.64 3.09
C ALA A 514 -23.07 68.68 2.57
N GLN A 515 -23.75 67.53 2.56
CA GLN A 515 -25.16 67.44 2.18
C GLN A 515 -26.06 68.25 3.13
N ALA A 516 -25.80 68.18 4.44
CA ALA A 516 -26.52 68.97 5.44
C ALA A 516 -26.32 70.48 5.23
N GLU A 517 -25.10 70.92 4.91
CA GLU A 517 -24.82 72.35 4.62
C GLU A 517 -25.57 72.82 3.37
N VAL A 518 -25.57 72.02 2.30
CA VAL A 518 -26.31 72.34 1.07
C VAL A 518 -27.81 72.43 1.34
N ASN A 519 -28.36 71.49 2.12
CA ASN A 519 -29.79 71.49 2.49
C ASN A 519 -30.15 72.75 3.30
N ALA A 520 -29.30 73.16 4.24
CA ALA A 520 -29.52 74.40 5.01
C ALA A 520 -29.53 75.65 4.10
N ARG A 521 -28.65 75.72 3.09
CA ARG A 521 -28.67 76.82 2.10
C ARG A 521 -29.94 76.82 1.26
N ILE A 522 -30.45 75.64 0.87
CA ILE A 522 -31.71 75.53 0.13
C ILE A 522 -32.87 76.09 0.97
N GLU A 523 -32.95 75.76 2.25
CA GLU A 523 -34.00 76.31 3.13
C GLU A 523 -33.95 77.85 3.20
N VAL A 524 -32.76 78.43 3.36
CA VAL A 524 -32.59 79.89 3.40
C VAL A 524 -33.05 80.53 2.08
N LEU A 525 -32.66 79.95 0.94
CA LEU A 525 -33.08 80.43 -0.37
C LEU A 525 -34.60 80.30 -0.58
N GLN A 526 -35.21 79.20 -0.13
CA GLN A 526 -36.66 79.01 -0.19
C GLN A 526 -37.41 80.05 0.65
N ARG A 527 -36.93 80.35 1.87
CA ARG A 527 -37.49 81.43 2.69
C ARG A 527 -37.36 82.79 1.99
N GLY A 528 -36.20 83.07 1.38
CA GLY A 528 -35.98 84.27 0.59
C GLY A 528 -36.95 84.41 -0.58
N MET A 529 -37.19 83.31 -1.31
CA MET A 529 -38.19 83.28 -2.40
C MET A 529 -39.62 83.50 -1.90
N ALA A 530 -39.99 82.94 -0.74
CA ALA A 530 -41.31 83.14 -0.15
C ALA A 530 -41.57 84.61 0.20
N VAL A 531 -40.57 85.29 0.79
CA VAL A 531 -40.64 86.74 1.06
C VAL A 531 -40.84 87.53 -0.23
N LYS A 532 -40.07 87.22 -1.29
CA LYS A 532 -40.18 87.90 -2.58
C LYS A 532 -41.53 87.66 -3.27
N ARG A 533 -42.12 86.47 -3.13
CA ARG A 533 -43.48 86.19 -3.62
C ARG A 533 -44.53 87.01 -2.87
N ALA A 534 -44.44 87.10 -1.55
CA ALA A 534 -45.36 87.92 -0.76
C ALA A 534 -45.25 89.41 -1.12
N GLU A 535 -44.04 89.92 -1.34
CA GLU A 535 -43.79 91.30 -1.79
C GLU A 535 -44.41 91.56 -3.18
N LEU A 536 -44.28 90.61 -4.12
CA LEU A 536 -44.92 90.67 -5.43
C LEU A 536 -46.45 90.67 -5.34
N GLU A 537 -47.04 89.82 -4.49
CA GLU A 537 -48.49 89.78 -4.27
C GLU A 537 -49.03 91.09 -3.70
N MET A 538 -48.31 91.71 -2.75
CA MET A 538 -48.67 93.02 -2.22
C MET A 538 -48.64 94.11 -3.28
N LEU A 539 -47.63 94.12 -4.16
CA LEU A 539 -47.52 95.07 -5.27
C LEU A 539 -48.67 94.88 -6.28
N LEU A 540 -49.00 93.63 -6.62
CA LEU A 540 -50.13 93.32 -7.49
C LEU A 540 -51.47 93.76 -6.87
N ALA A 541 -51.68 93.52 -5.57
CA ALA A 541 -52.89 93.94 -4.85
C ALA A 541 -53.02 95.48 -4.80
N ALA A 542 -51.91 96.19 -4.65
CA ALA A 542 -51.86 97.66 -4.69
C ALA A 542 -52.24 98.20 -6.08
N GLU A 543 -51.71 97.60 -7.15
CA GLU A 543 -52.02 98.04 -8.52
C GLU A 543 -53.47 97.71 -8.92
N VAL A 544 -53.99 96.55 -8.51
CA VAL A 544 -55.42 96.21 -8.68
C VAL A 544 -56.32 97.20 -7.94
N SER A 545 -55.94 97.60 -6.73
CA SER A 545 -56.66 98.63 -5.96
C SER A 545 -56.58 100.01 -6.61
N ARG A 546 -55.44 100.35 -7.23
CA ARG A 546 -55.26 101.59 -8.01
C ARG A 546 -56.18 101.58 -9.23
N LEU A 547 -56.20 100.52 -10.01
CA LEU A 547 -57.09 100.36 -11.18
C LEU A 547 -58.57 100.42 -10.80
N LYS A 548 -58.98 99.80 -9.68
CA LYS A 548 -60.35 99.92 -9.15
C LYS A 548 -60.71 101.34 -8.73
N LYS A 549 -59.79 102.10 -8.14
CA LYS A 549 -59.99 103.53 -7.86
C LYS A 549 -60.14 104.34 -9.15
N THR A 550 -59.26 104.14 -10.13
CA THR A 550 -59.34 104.86 -11.43
C THR A 550 -60.64 104.55 -12.17
N SER A 551 -61.10 103.30 -12.16
CA SER A 551 -62.38 102.87 -12.74
C SER A 551 -63.58 103.51 -12.01
N ARG A 552 -63.57 103.56 -10.67
CA ARG A 552 -64.60 104.28 -9.89
C ARG A 552 -64.60 105.79 -10.14
N THR A 553 -63.43 106.40 -10.31
CA THR A 553 -63.32 107.83 -10.68
C THR A 553 -63.84 108.07 -12.11
N HIS A 554 -63.61 107.14 -13.05
CA HIS A 554 -64.16 107.20 -14.40
C HIS A 554 -65.70 107.01 -14.41
N GLN A 555 -66.25 106.09 -13.61
CA GLN A 555 -67.71 105.93 -13.45
C GLN A 555 -68.36 107.14 -12.77
N ALA A 556 -67.70 107.75 -11.78
CA ALA A 556 -68.18 108.98 -11.12
C ALA A 556 -68.08 110.23 -12.03
N LEU A 557 -67.16 110.25 -13.00
CA LEU A 557 -67.05 111.29 -14.03
C LEU A 557 -68.07 111.10 -15.17
N TRP A 558 -68.46 109.85 -15.48
CA TRP A 558 -69.50 109.59 -16.49
C TRP A 558 -70.90 109.98 -16.01
N GLY A 559 -71.21 109.74 -14.72
CA GLY A 559 -72.50 110.10 -14.12
C GLY A 559 -72.79 111.61 -13.99
N LYS A 560 -71.82 112.49 -14.27
CA LYS A 560 -71.98 113.96 -14.22
C LYS A 560 -72.03 114.64 -15.60
N ARG A 561 -72.10 113.87 -16.71
CA ARG A 561 -72.01 114.43 -18.08
C ARG A 561 -73.13 114.05 -19.06
N SER A 562 -74.22 113.40 -18.64
CA SER A 562 -75.41 113.24 -19.50
C SER A 562 -76.68 113.36 -18.67
N GLY A 563 -77.35 114.50 -18.82
CA GLY A 563 -78.71 114.75 -18.37
C GLY A 563 -79.74 114.08 -19.28
N ASP A 564 -80.94 113.96 -18.74
CA ASP A 564 -82.15 113.35 -19.31
C ASP A 564 -82.21 111.82 -19.46
N SER A 565 -83.35 111.33 -18.97
CA SER A 565 -83.80 109.97 -18.83
C SER A 565 -84.11 109.28 -20.15
N GLN A 566 -83.64 108.05 -20.33
CA GLN A 566 -84.45 106.96 -20.89
C GLN A 566 -83.90 105.56 -20.56
N LYS A 567 -84.87 104.65 -20.31
CA LYS A 567 -84.81 103.20 -20.00
C LYS A 567 -83.84 102.37 -20.88
N PRO A 568 -83.32 101.22 -20.38
CA PRO A 568 -84.06 99.95 -20.46
C PRO A 568 -83.85 98.98 -19.28
N ALA A 569 -84.70 97.94 -19.26
CA ALA A 569 -84.66 96.78 -18.38
C ALA A 569 -84.53 95.50 -19.22
N SER A 570 -83.52 94.68 -18.93
CA SER A 570 -83.49 93.22 -19.05
C SER A 570 -82.11 92.77 -18.59
N ASP A 571 -82.03 91.78 -17.70
CA ASP A 571 -81.06 90.70 -17.84
C ASP A 571 -81.50 89.48 -17.00
N CYS A 572 -81.26 88.33 -17.61
CA CYS A 572 -81.21 86.99 -17.01
C CYS A 572 -80.07 86.85 -15.99
#